data_AF-A0A8C5UQN9-F1
#
_entry.id   AF-A0A8C5UQN9-F1
#
_cell.length_a   1.000
_cell.length_b   1.000
_cell.length_c   1.000
_cell.angle_alpha   90.00
_cell.angle_beta   90.00
_cell.angle_gamma   90.00
#
_symmetry.space_group_name_H-M   'P 1'
#
loop_
_entity.id
_entity.type
_entity.pdbx_description
1 polymer ?
#
loop_
_entity_poly.entity_id
_entity_poly.type
_entity_poly.pdbx_seq_one_letter_code
_entity_poly.pdbx_strand_id
1 'polypeptide(L)'
;MSKRNQVSYVRPAEPAFLARFKERVGYREGPTVETKRIQPQLPDEDGDYSDKEDEQPQVVVVRKGDLSAEEVMKIKAEIKAAKAEEEPPPADGRIMYRKPVKLTASSKRKRQKNSQKQIKNKDENE
;
A
#
# COMPACT_ATOMS: atom_id res chain seq x y z
N MET A 1 34.67 -25.47 -16.24
CA MET A 1 34.09 -24.16 -15.86
C MET A 1 33.70 -23.42 -17.14
N SER A 2 32.42 -23.42 -17.50
CA SER A 2 31.95 -22.80 -18.74
C SER A 2 32.02 -21.27 -18.61
N LYS A 3 32.84 -20.61 -19.43
CA LYS A 3 32.88 -19.15 -19.56
C LYS A 3 31.53 -18.70 -20.12
N ARG A 4 30.61 -18.31 -19.23
CA ARG A 4 29.33 -17.70 -19.62
C ARG A 4 29.63 -16.46 -20.49
N ASN A 5 28.96 -16.39 -21.62
CA ASN A 5 29.19 -15.44 -22.70
C ASN A 5 29.13 -13.99 -22.18
N GLN A 6 30.30 -13.37 -22.01
CA GLN A 6 30.44 -11.95 -21.67
C GLN A 6 30.27 -11.12 -22.94
N VAL A 7 29.04 -10.73 -23.24
CA VAL A 7 28.74 -9.76 -24.30
C VAL A 7 28.48 -8.41 -23.63
N SER A 8 29.33 -7.43 -23.92
CA SER A 8 29.11 -6.03 -23.56
C SER A 8 28.62 -5.26 -24.78
N TYR A 9 27.67 -4.34 -24.55
CA TYR A 9 27.18 -3.43 -25.57
C TYR A 9 27.79 -2.05 -25.37
N VAL A 10 28.41 -1.51 -26.43
CA VAL A 10 28.90 -0.12 -26.46
C VAL A 10 27.97 0.66 -27.38
N ARG A 11 27.35 1.71 -26.87
CA ARG A 11 26.51 2.60 -27.67
C ARG A 11 27.42 3.55 -28.48
N PRO A 12 27.42 3.48 -29.83
CA PRO A 12 28.19 4.43 -30.64
C PRO A 12 27.60 5.84 -30.53
N ALA A 13 28.44 6.84 -30.76
CA ALA A 13 28.00 8.24 -30.80
C ALA A 13 27.01 8.47 -31.95
N GLU A 14 26.00 9.31 -31.70
CA GLU A 14 25.03 9.66 -32.74
C GLU A 14 25.69 10.48 -33.85
N PRO A 15 25.38 10.22 -35.13
CA PRO A 15 25.90 11.00 -36.23
C PRO A 15 25.36 12.44 -36.18
N ALA A 16 26.21 13.41 -36.57
CA ALA A 16 25.93 14.83 -36.43
C ALA A 16 24.62 15.29 -37.10
N PHE A 17 24.20 14.64 -38.19
CA PHE A 17 22.92 14.92 -38.85
C PHE A 17 21.72 14.62 -37.92
N LEU A 18 21.72 13.46 -37.25
CA LEU A 18 20.63 13.06 -36.36
C LEU A 18 20.59 13.94 -35.12
N ALA A 19 21.74 14.30 -34.55
CA ALA A 19 21.83 15.22 -33.41
C ALA A 19 21.20 16.59 -33.72
N ARG A 20 21.59 17.21 -34.84
CA ARG A 20 21.03 18.51 -35.29
C ARG A 20 19.54 18.43 -35.64
N PHE A 21 19.07 17.28 -36.10
CA PHE A 21 17.66 17.07 -36.39
C PHE A 21 16.85 16.99 -35.09
N LYS A 22 17.27 16.13 -34.15
CA LYS A 22 16.65 15.97 -32.84
C LYS A 22 16.55 17.30 -32.08
N GLU A 23 17.61 18.11 -32.12
CA GLU A 23 17.62 19.45 -31.52
C GLU A 23 16.57 20.37 -32.15
N ARG A 24 16.50 20.43 -33.50
CA ARG A 24 15.54 21.27 -34.22
C ARG A 24 14.08 20.89 -33.96
N VAL A 25 13.79 19.60 -33.81
CA VAL A 25 12.42 19.12 -33.54
C VAL A 25 12.10 19.03 -32.05
N GLY A 26 13.03 19.40 -31.17
CA GLY A 26 12.84 19.33 -29.72
C GLY A 26 12.66 17.90 -29.19
N TYR A 27 13.26 16.91 -29.84
CA TYR A 27 13.14 15.51 -29.45
C TYR A 27 13.76 15.28 -28.06
N ARG A 28 12.96 14.69 -27.16
CA ARG A 28 13.42 14.23 -25.84
C ARG A 28 13.40 12.71 -25.80
N GLU A 29 14.49 12.11 -25.36
CA GLU A 29 14.55 10.66 -25.19
C GLU A 29 13.51 10.22 -24.15
N GLY A 30 12.70 9.22 -24.52
CA GLY A 30 11.67 8.67 -23.65
C GLY A 30 12.24 7.83 -22.50
N PRO A 31 11.36 7.32 -21.61
CA PRO A 31 11.78 6.48 -20.49
C PRO A 31 12.60 5.26 -20.96
N THR A 32 13.85 5.18 -20.54
CA THR A 32 14.75 4.07 -20.86
C THR A 32 14.68 2.97 -19.78
N VAL A 33 15.36 1.84 -20.01
CA VAL A 33 15.45 0.77 -19.01
C VAL A 33 16.08 1.27 -17.69
N GLU A 34 16.99 2.24 -17.77
CA GLU A 34 17.61 2.86 -16.59
C GLU A 34 16.60 3.65 -15.75
N THR A 35 15.64 4.34 -16.37
CA THR A 35 14.60 5.06 -15.61
C THR A 35 13.70 4.12 -14.81
N LYS A 36 13.62 2.83 -15.19
CA LYS A 36 12.90 1.79 -14.43
C LYS A 36 13.72 1.19 -13.28
N ARG A 37 15.04 1.36 -13.30
CA ARG A 37 15.94 0.89 -12.24
C ARG A 37 16.06 1.87 -11.09
N ILE A 38 15.66 3.12 -11.30
CA ILE A 38 15.56 4.12 -10.24
C ILE A 38 14.48 3.62 -9.28
N GLN A 39 14.86 3.40 -8.02
CA GLN A 39 13.90 3.09 -6.97
C GLN A 39 12.97 4.30 -6.84
N PRO A 40 11.65 4.14 -7.01
CA PRO A 40 10.74 5.25 -6.77
C PRO A 40 11.01 5.77 -5.36
N GLN A 41 11.14 7.09 -5.20
CA GLN A 41 11.10 7.68 -3.88
C GLN A 41 9.78 7.24 -3.26
N LEU A 42 9.86 6.59 -2.09
CA LEU A 42 8.68 6.32 -1.30
C LEU A 42 8.03 7.70 -1.05
N PRO A 43 6.72 7.84 -1.28
CA PRO A 43 6.01 9.04 -0.85
C PRO A 43 6.35 9.27 0.62
N ASP A 44 6.61 10.51 1.02
CA ASP A 44 6.85 10.84 2.42
C ASP A 44 5.68 10.26 3.25
N GLU A 45 5.99 9.37 4.20
CA GLU A 45 4.99 8.80 5.12
C GLU A 45 4.32 9.88 5.99
N ASP A 46 4.89 11.09 5.99
CA ASP A 46 4.41 12.28 6.70
C ASP A 46 3.36 13.09 5.92
N GLY A 47 2.84 12.56 4.81
CA GLY A 47 1.61 13.10 4.24
C GLY A 47 0.51 12.97 5.30
N ASP A 48 -0.02 14.09 5.80
CA ASP A 48 -1.23 14.10 6.62
C ASP A 48 -2.39 13.64 5.71
N TYR A 49 -2.51 12.33 5.52
CA TYR A 49 -3.61 11.63 4.82
C TYR A 49 -4.90 11.73 5.64
N SER A 50 -5.15 12.88 6.24
CA SER A 50 -6.46 13.21 6.75
C SER A 50 -7.38 13.41 5.56
N ASP A 51 -8.51 12.68 5.56
CA ASP A 51 -9.56 12.88 4.56
C ASP A 51 -9.89 14.37 4.50
N LYS A 52 -9.87 14.95 3.30
CA LYS A 52 -10.25 16.35 3.11
C LYS A 52 -11.71 16.55 3.50
N GLU A 53 -12.11 17.79 3.78
CA GLU A 53 -13.50 18.10 4.16
C GLU A 53 -14.54 17.61 3.13
N ASP A 54 -14.20 17.62 1.84
CA ASP A 54 -15.03 17.12 0.73
C ASP A 54 -15.09 15.59 0.62
N GLU A 55 -14.11 14.89 1.20
CA GLU A 55 -14.03 13.42 1.21
C GLU A 55 -14.71 12.82 2.46
N GLN A 56 -15.12 13.65 3.42
CA GLN A 56 -15.81 13.20 4.63
C GLN A 56 -17.23 12.68 4.32
N PRO A 57 -17.68 11.62 5.00
CA PRO A 57 -19.02 11.08 4.78
C PRO A 57 -20.10 12.08 5.22
N GLN A 58 -21.17 12.20 4.42
CA GLN A 58 -22.34 12.98 4.79
C GLN A 58 -23.02 12.38 6.04
N VAL A 59 -23.12 13.18 7.09
CA VAL A 59 -23.88 12.82 8.30
C VAL A 59 -25.33 13.26 8.11
N VAL A 60 -26.28 12.32 8.28
CA VAL A 60 -27.73 12.57 8.20
C VAL A 60 -28.37 12.10 9.50
N VAL A 61 -29.08 13.00 10.18
CA VAL A 61 -29.85 12.72 11.41
C VAL A 61 -31.28 12.36 11.00
N VAL A 62 -31.69 11.11 11.24
CA VAL A 62 -33.04 10.62 10.88
C VAL A 62 -33.90 10.48 12.14
N ARG A 63 -33.30 10.13 13.27
CA ARG A 63 -33.98 9.87 14.54
C ARG A 63 -33.40 10.72 15.66
N LYS A 64 -34.23 10.98 16.68
CA LYS A 64 -33.80 11.59 17.93
C LYS A 64 -32.87 10.60 18.64
N GLY A 65 -31.57 10.88 18.62
CA GLY A 65 -30.50 10.02 19.17
C GLY A 65 -29.37 9.70 18.19
N ASP A 66 -29.52 10.03 16.90
CA ASP A 66 -28.40 9.96 15.96
C ASP A 66 -27.39 11.08 16.26
N LEU A 67 -26.11 10.82 16.00
CA LEU A 67 -25.04 11.79 16.24
C LEU A 67 -25.11 12.93 15.22
N SER A 68 -24.92 14.15 15.73
CA SER A 68 -24.74 15.34 14.89
C SER A 68 -23.31 15.40 14.34
N ALA A 69 -23.11 16.15 13.26
CA ALA A 69 -21.79 16.30 12.63
C ALA A 69 -20.72 16.79 13.62
N GLU A 70 -21.07 17.72 14.51
CA GLU A 70 -20.15 18.26 15.52
C GLU A 70 -19.70 17.21 16.53
N GLU A 71 -20.60 16.32 16.96
CA GLU A 71 -20.29 15.24 17.91
C GLU A 71 -19.38 14.19 17.26
N VAL A 72 -19.62 13.85 15.99
CA VAL A 72 -18.76 12.93 15.23
C VAL A 72 -17.34 13.48 15.11
N MET A 73 -17.18 14.78 14.83
CA MET A 73 -15.86 15.41 14.73
C MET A 73 -15.11 15.38 16.07
N LYS A 74 -15.79 15.66 17.19
CA LYS A 74 -15.20 15.61 18.54
C LYS A 74 -14.72 14.20 18.89
N ILE A 75 -15.58 13.19 18.66
CA ILE A 75 -15.23 11.79 18.92
C ILE A 75 -14.06 11.34 18.02
N LYS A 76 -14.03 11.74 16.74
CA LYS A 76 -12.92 11.41 15.82
C LYS A 76 -11.60 12.05 16.29
N ALA A 77 -11.65 13.29 16.78
CA ALA A 77 -10.48 13.99 17.32
C ALA A 77 -9.95 13.33 18.60
N GLU A 78 -10.83 12.96 19.54
CA GLU A 78 -10.44 12.25 20.77
C GLU A 78 -9.81 10.88 20.47
N ILE A 79 -10.37 10.13 19.52
CA ILE A 79 -9.79 8.84 19.09
C ILE A 79 -8.43 9.04 18.40
N LYS A 80 -8.27 10.08 17.58
CA LYS A 80 -6.99 10.38 16.91
C LYS A 80 -5.93 10.76 17.96
N ALA A 81 -6.28 11.57 18.95
CA ALA A 81 -5.39 11.94 20.06
C ALA A 81 -4.98 10.72 20.89
N ALA A 82 -5.93 9.86 21.28
CA ALA A 82 -5.65 8.64 22.04
C ALA A 82 -4.78 7.64 21.27
N LYS A 83 -4.95 7.53 19.95
CA LYS A 83 -4.10 6.67 19.09
C LYS A 83 -2.70 7.23 18.88
N ALA A 84 -2.52 8.55 18.92
CA ALA A 84 -1.20 9.16 18.83
C ALA A 84 -0.38 8.94 20.13
N GLU A 85 -1.06 8.72 21.26
CA GLU A 85 -0.43 8.41 22.55
C GLU A 85 -0.10 6.92 22.71
N GLU A 86 -0.80 6.02 22.01
CA GLU A 86 -0.46 4.59 21.96
C GLU A 86 0.82 4.38 21.11
N GLU A 87 1.92 4.06 21.80
CA GLU A 87 3.25 3.67 21.33
C GLU A 87 3.44 3.68 19.79
N PRO A 88 4.30 4.57 19.25
CA PRO A 88 4.45 4.72 17.81
C PRO A 88 4.85 3.39 17.17
N PRO A 89 4.40 3.12 15.93
CA PRO A 89 4.82 1.93 15.20
C PRO A 89 6.36 1.90 15.16
N PRO A 90 6.99 0.74 15.37
CA PRO A 90 8.44 0.64 15.43
C PRO A 90 9.04 1.20 14.14
N ALA A 91 9.88 2.22 14.28
CA ALA A 91 10.55 2.93 13.18
C ALA A 91 11.40 2.01 12.28
N ASP A 92 11.65 0.78 12.73
CA ASP A 92 12.45 -0.25 12.04
C ASP A 92 11.65 -1.02 10.97
N GLY A 93 10.39 -0.65 10.70
CA GLY A 93 9.52 -1.28 9.69
C GLY A 93 9.14 -2.74 10.01
N ARG A 94 9.48 -3.21 11.22
CA ARG A 94 9.33 -4.59 11.65
C ARG A 94 7.96 -4.80 12.28
N ILE A 95 7.13 -5.64 11.67
CA ILE A 95 5.77 -5.93 12.16
C ILE A 95 5.85 -6.71 13.48
N MET A 96 5.35 -6.10 14.57
CA MET A 96 5.29 -6.72 15.89
C MET A 96 3.92 -7.36 16.13
N TYR A 97 3.88 -8.68 16.30
CA TYR A 97 2.65 -9.39 16.63
C TYR A 97 2.34 -9.26 18.13
N ARG A 98 1.30 -8.50 18.50
CA ARG A 98 0.78 -8.52 19.87
C ARG A 98 -0.04 -9.79 20.11
N LYS A 99 0.21 -10.46 21.25
CA LYS A 99 -0.53 -11.65 21.65
C LYS A 99 -1.99 -11.30 21.89
N PRO A 100 -2.96 -11.98 21.27
CA PRO A 100 -4.37 -11.68 21.49
C PRO A 100 -4.75 -11.96 22.94
N VAL A 101 -5.43 -11.00 23.57
CA VAL A 101 -6.04 -11.21 24.89
C VAL A 101 -7.17 -12.22 24.72
N LYS A 102 -7.12 -13.30 25.51
CA LYS A 102 -8.20 -14.29 25.53
C LYS A 102 -9.47 -13.59 26.03
N LEU A 103 -10.42 -13.34 25.14
CA LEU A 103 -11.75 -12.87 25.49
C LEU A 103 -12.37 -13.88 26.48
N THR A 104 -12.67 -13.41 27.69
CA THR A 104 -13.45 -14.18 28.66
C THR A 104 -14.85 -14.44 28.08
N ALA A 105 -15.48 -15.55 28.48
CA ALA A 105 -16.58 -16.21 27.77
C ALA A 105 -17.90 -15.43 27.62
N SER A 106 -17.96 -14.14 27.99
CA SER A 106 -19.16 -13.29 27.90
C SER A 106 -19.40 -12.68 26.51
N SER A 107 -18.42 -12.68 25.60
CA SER A 107 -18.55 -12.10 24.25
C SER A 107 -18.42 -13.16 23.15
N LYS A 108 -19.35 -14.12 23.09
CA LYS A 108 -19.42 -15.12 22.01
C LYS A 108 -20.12 -14.52 20.77
N ARG A 109 -19.42 -13.72 19.97
CA ARG A 109 -19.81 -13.53 18.56
C ARG A 109 -19.40 -14.78 17.77
N LYS A 110 -20.38 -15.57 17.34
CA LYS A 110 -20.18 -16.81 16.55
C LYS A 110 -19.48 -16.46 15.23
N ARG A 111 -18.20 -16.80 15.11
CA ARG A 111 -17.51 -16.81 13.81
C ARG A 111 -17.95 -18.06 13.06
N GLN A 112 -18.80 -17.91 12.03
CA GLN A 112 -19.08 -19.00 11.10
C GLN A 112 -17.81 -19.31 10.31
N LYS A 113 -17.26 -20.52 10.48
CA LYS A 113 -16.20 -21.06 9.62
C LYS A 113 -16.88 -21.89 8.54
N ASN A 114 -16.82 -21.43 7.28
CA ASN A 114 -17.14 -22.29 6.15
C ASN A 114 -15.91 -23.16 5.85
N SER A 115 -15.98 -24.45 6.18
CA SER A 115 -14.98 -25.43 5.79
C SER A 115 -15.64 -26.52 4.94
N GLN A 116 -15.50 -26.42 3.62
CA GLN A 116 -15.63 -27.57 2.73
C GLN A 116 -14.57 -27.49 1.63
N LYS A 117 -13.47 -28.22 1.83
CA LYS A 117 -12.73 -28.85 0.73
C LYS A 117 -12.46 -30.28 1.17
N GLN A 118 -13.27 -31.21 0.68
CA GLN A 118 -12.97 -32.64 0.77
C GLN A 118 -11.87 -32.94 -0.26
N ILE A 119 -10.75 -33.47 0.21
CA ILE A 119 -9.73 -34.08 -0.64
C ILE A 119 -10.10 -35.55 -0.78
N LYS A 120 -10.49 -35.96 -1.99
CA LYS A 120 -10.78 -37.36 -2.32
C LYS A 120 -9.46 -37.99 -2.79
N ASN A 121 -8.83 -38.80 -1.94
CA ASN A 121 -7.74 -39.67 -2.37
C ASN A 121 -8.33 -40.77 -3.25
N LYS A 122 -7.72 -40.98 -4.42
CA LYS A 122 -8.07 -42.03 -5.36
C LYS A 122 -7.05 -43.14 -5.11
N ASP A 123 -7.50 -44.25 -4.54
CA ASP A 123 -6.70 -45.45 -4.38
C ASP A 123 -6.33 -45.99 -5.78
N GLU A 124 -5.03 -46.16 -6.03
CA GLU A 124 -4.51 -46.91 -7.16
C GLU A 124 -4.66 -48.41 -6.83
N ASN A 125 -5.48 -49.12 -7.59
CA ASN A 125 -5.55 -50.57 -7.57
C ASN A 125 -4.48 -51.17 -8.49
N GLU A 126 -3.91 -52.25 -7.98
CA GLU A 126 -3.14 -53.35 -8.58
C GLU A 126 -3.35 -53.62 -10.08
#